data_AF-I4AQB5-F1
#
_entry.id   AF-I4AQB5-F1
#
_cell.length_a   1.000
_cell.length_b   1.000
_cell.length_c   1.000
_cell.angle_alpha   90.00
_cell.angle_beta   90.00
_cell.angle_gamma   90.00
#
_symmetry.space_group_name_H-M   'P 1'
#
loop_
_entity.id
_entity.type
_entity.pdbx_description
1 polymer ?
#
loop_
_entity_poly.entity_id
_entity_poly.type
_entity_poly.pdbx_seq_one_letter_code
_entity_poly.pdbx_strand_id
1 'polypeptide(L)'
;MKTKLLNYATINKYPLFCFIAGVASVGVGMHQNLMKKEIVLMAAVFGSLMLLTIAGIYFTRYVVVKNIIEKLAEKQIQVHVVDANLLSFSYQEDFYKMNLYSSRGTTFGFFYKNEKLIANKAITKENLLKMVSLLDADKPLSSKKYKVKIKSKWL
;
A
#
# COMPACT_ATOMS: atom_id res chain seq x y z
N MET A 1 -24.85 2.61 3.85
CA MET A 1 -23.81 2.17 4.80
C MET A 1 -22.47 2.75 4.38
N LYS A 2 -21.95 3.76 5.10
CA LYS A 2 -20.56 4.21 4.90
C LYS A 2 -19.66 3.15 5.52
N THR A 3 -19.01 2.35 4.70
CA THR A 3 -17.88 1.51 5.15
C THR A 3 -16.92 2.44 5.87
N LYS A 4 -16.80 2.25 7.20
CA LYS A 4 -15.72 2.83 7.98
C LYS A 4 -14.45 2.21 7.43
N LEU A 5 -13.86 2.85 6.42
CA LEU A 5 -12.48 2.67 6.02
C LEU A 5 -11.69 2.86 7.31
N LEU A 6 -11.23 1.74 7.88
CA LEU A 6 -10.30 1.75 9.00
C LEU A 6 -9.22 2.76 8.64
N ASN A 7 -8.95 3.71 9.53
CA ASN A 7 -8.01 4.77 9.25
C ASN A 7 -6.61 4.15 9.28
N TYR A 8 -6.16 3.60 8.14
CA TYR A 8 -4.91 2.85 8.01
C TYR A 8 -3.66 3.70 8.35
N ALA A 9 -3.82 5.03 8.48
CA ALA A 9 -2.81 5.97 8.97
C ALA A 9 -2.16 5.56 10.29
N THR A 10 -2.88 4.78 11.07
CA THR A 10 -2.46 4.29 12.36
C THR A 10 -1.53 3.07 12.22
N ILE A 11 -1.73 2.21 11.21
CA ILE A 11 -1.04 0.91 11.05
C ILE A 11 0.46 1.02 10.73
N ASN A 12 0.94 2.03 9.99
CA ASN A 12 2.38 2.16 9.73
C ASN A 12 3.17 2.79 10.87
N LYS A 13 2.50 3.49 11.79
CA LYS A 13 3.14 4.10 12.98
C LYS A 13 3.19 3.10 14.14
N TYR A 14 2.21 2.20 14.23
CA TYR A 14 2.11 1.23 15.32
C TYR A 14 3.31 0.30 15.50
N PRO A 15 4.04 -0.23 14.50
CA PRO A 15 5.15 -1.13 14.76
C PRO A 15 6.27 -0.42 15.52
N LEU A 16 6.61 0.80 15.09
CA LEU A 16 7.63 1.62 15.73
C LEU A 16 7.18 2.10 17.11
N PHE A 17 5.93 2.54 17.26
CA PHE A 17 5.39 2.90 18.58
C PHE A 17 5.29 1.70 19.53
N CYS A 18 4.89 0.52 19.05
CA CYS A 18 4.85 -0.71 19.86
C CYS A 18 6.25 -1.16 20.24
N PHE A 19 7.23 -0.99 19.36
CA PHE A 19 8.63 -1.26 19.67
C PHE A 19 9.16 -0.30 20.74
N ILE A 20 8.97 1.02 20.56
CA ILE A 20 9.42 2.03 21.54
C ILE A 20 8.71 1.84 22.88
N ALA A 21 7.39 1.64 22.88
CA ALA A 21 6.61 1.40 24.09
C ALA A 21 7.00 0.07 24.76
N GLY A 22 7.29 -0.97 23.97
CA GLY A 22 7.75 -2.26 24.48
C GLY A 22 9.12 -2.16 25.16
N VAL A 23 10.08 -1.51 24.51
CA VAL A 23 11.43 -1.28 25.08
C VAL A 23 11.36 -0.42 26.35
N ALA A 24 10.55 0.66 26.33
CA ALA A 24 10.36 1.51 27.51
C ALA A 24 9.69 0.75 28.67
N SER A 25 8.66 -0.07 28.38
CA SER A 25 7.94 -0.84 29.40
C SER A 25 8.83 -1.92 30.02
N VAL A 26 9.64 -2.60 29.22
CA VAL A 26 10.63 -3.57 29.72
C VAL A 26 11.71 -2.87 30.56
N GLY A 27 12.22 -1.72 30.12
CA GLY A 27 13.21 -0.93 30.87
C GLY A 27 12.69 -0.42 32.21
N VAL A 28 11.46 0.10 32.25
CA VAL A 28 10.78 0.50 33.50
C VAL A 28 10.53 -0.71 34.40
N GLY A 29 10.10 -1.83 33.84
CA GLY A 29 9.88 -3.06 34.61
C GLY A 29 11.15 -3.62 35.24
N MET A 30 12.28 -3.56 34.54
CA MET A 30 13.59 -3.91 35.09
C MET A 30 14.01 -2.94 36.20
N HIS A 31 13.79 -1.63 36.03
CA HIS A 31 14.10 -0.62 37.05
C HIS A 31 13.24 -0.78 38.33
N GLN A 32 12.00 -1.24 38.18
CA GLN A 32 11.07 -1.52 39.29
C GLN A 32 11.26 -2.90 39.94
N ASN A 33 12.30 -3.67 39.56
CA ASN A 33 12.53 -5.03 40.07
C ASN A 33 11.33 -5.99 39.88
N LEU A 34 10.56 -5.83 38.80
CA LEU A 34 9.48 -6.76 38.47
C LEU A 34 10.02 -8.18 38.30
N MET A 35 9.16 -9.16 38.59
CA MET A 35 9.57 -10.56 38.47
C MET A 35 9.90 -10.89 37.01
N LYS A 36 10.93 -11.73 36.79
CA LYS A 36 11.36 -12.14 35.43
C LYS A 36 10.20 -12.59 34.53
N LYS A 37 9.16 -13.22 35.11
CA LYS A 37 7.95 -13.66 34.40
C LYS A 37 7.13 -12.51 33.82
N GLU A 38 7.04 -11.37 34.51
CA GLU A 38 6.28 -10.19 34.09
C GLU A 38 7.01 -9.45 32.95
N ILE A 39 8.34 -9.38 33.02
CA ILE A 39 9.17 -8.82 31.95
C ILE A 39 9.06 -9.67 30.68
N VAL A 40 9.11 -11.01 30.82
CA VAL A 40 8.92 -11.94 29.70
C VAL A 40 7.51 -11.80 29.10
N LEU A 41 6.48 -11.65 29.94
CA LEU A 41 5.11 -11.43 29.47
C LEU A 41 4.98 -10.11 28.69
N MET A 42 5.55 -9.01 29.21
CA MET A 42 5.57 -7.72 28.50
C MET A 42 6.28 -7.84 27.15
N ALA A 43 7.46 -8.46 27.11
CA ALA A 43 8.19 -8.68 25.87
C ALA A 43 7.39 -9.51 24.85
N ALA A 44 6.69 -10.56 25.32
CA ALA A 44 5.83 -11.38 24.46
C ALA A 44 4.64 -10.59 23.90
N VAL A 45 3.97 -9.77 24.71
CA VAL A 45 2.83 -8.95 24.28
C VAL A 45 3.26 -7.89 23.26
N PHE A 46 4.29 -7.10 23.55
CA PHE A 46 4.74 -6.06 22.63
C PHE A 46 5.41 -6.64 21.38
N GLY A 47 6.17 -7.73 21.52
CA GLY A 47 6.77 -8.45 20.40
C GLY A 47 5.72 -9.03 19.45
N SER A 48 4.70 -9.70 19.98
CA SER A 48 3.60 -10.25 19.17
C SER A 48 2.77 -9.15 18.50
N LEU A 49 2.48 -8.04 19.20
CA LEU A 49 1.77 -6.89 18.64
C LEU A 49 2.57 -6.24 17.49
N MET A 50 3.88 -6.11 17.63
CA MET A 50 4.77 -5.62 16.57
C MET A 50 4.72 -6.54 15.34
N LEU A 51 4.87 -7.87 15.54
CA LEU A 51 4.82 -8.86 14.45
C LEU A 51 3.47 -8.86 13.72
N LEU A 52 2.35 -8.82 14.47
CA LEU A 52 1.01 -8.70 13.89
C LEU A 52 0.86 -7.44 13.05
N THR A 53 1.42 -6.33 13.51
CA THR A 53 1.35 -5.06 12.76
C THR A 53 2.18 -5.12 11.48
N ILE A 54 3.39 -5.67 11.54
CA ILE A 54 4.24 -5.89 10.35
C ILE A 54 3.52 -6.81 9.36
N ALA A 55 2.97 -7.94 9.82
CA ALA A 55 2.21 -8.87 9.01
C ALA A 55 0.99 -8.18 8.33
N GLY A 56 0.28 -7.33 9.05
CA GLY A 56 -0.84 -6.54 8.50
C GLY A 56 -0.42 -5.60 7.37
N ILE A 57 0.76 -4.97 7.46
CA ILE A 57 1.31 -4.11 6.40
C ILE A 57 1.63 -4.93 5.16
N TYR A 58 2.33 -6.06 5.31
CA TYR A 58 2.67 -6.95 4.21
C TYR A 58 1.41 -7.52 3.53
N PHE A 59 0.42 -7.97 4.31
CA PHE A 59 -0.84 -8.47 3.79
C PHE A 59 -1.59 -7.41 2.98
N THR A 60 -1.65 -6.17 3.49
CA THR A 60 -2.31 -5.06 2.78
C THR A 60 -1.62 -4.76 1.45
N ARG A 61 -0.28 -4.75 1.41
CA ARG A 61 0.47 -4.57 0.16
C ARG A 61 0.23 -5.70 -0.83
N TYR A 62 0.23 -6.95 -0.35
CA TYR A 62 -0.05 -8.11 -1.18
C TYR A 62 -1.44 -8.00 -1.85
N VAL A 63 -2.48 -7.63 -1.10
CA VAL A 63 -3.83 -7.42 -1.65
C VAL A 63 -3.84 -6.31 -2.71
N VAL A 64 -3.13 -5.19 -2.48
CA VAL A 64 -3.03 -4.09 -3.46
C VAL A 64 -2.35 -4.56 -4.76
N VAL A 65 -1.21 -5.24 -4.64
CA VAL A 65 -0.48 -5.79 -5.79
C VAL A 65 -1.34 -6.79 -6.56
N LYS A 66 -2.00 -7.71 -5.85
CA LYS A 66 -2.92 -8.68 -6.43
C LYS A 66 -4.03 -8.00 -7.23
N ASN A 67 -4.68 -6.98 -6.67
CA ASN A 67 -5.73 -6.23 -7.35
C ASN A 67 -5.23 -5.52 -8.62
N ILE A 68 -3.99 -5.01 -8.61
CA ILE A 68 -3.38 -4.38 -9.80
C ILE A 68 -3.18 -5.44 -10.89
N ILE A 69 -2.61 -6.59 -10.53
CA ILE A 69 -2.35 -7.70 -11.47
C ILE A 69 -3.66 -8.20 -12.08
N GLU A 70 -4.69 -8.44 -11.26
CA GLU A 70 -6.01 -8.88 -11.74
C GLU A 70 -6.61 -7.89 -12.75
N LYS A 71 -6.51 -6.59 -12.48
CA LYS A 71 -7.02 -5.55 -13.40
C LYS A 71 -6.23 -5.41 -14.69
N LEU A 72 -4.93 -5.68 -14.67
CA LEU A 72 -4.12 -5.69 -15.89
C LEU A 72 -4.35 -6.98 -16.68
N ALA A 73 -4.57 -8.10 -16.00
CA ALA A 73 -4.94 -9.38 -16.62
C ALA A 73 -6.30 -9.30 -17.34
N GLU A 74 -7.28 -8.54 -16.83
CA GLU A 74 -8.55 -8.23 -17.54
C GLU A 74 -8.31 -7.59 -18.92
N LYS A 75 -7.18 -6.89 -19.12
CA LYS A 75 -6.73 -6.32 -20.40
C LYS A 75 -5.74 -7.20 -21.16
N GLN A 76 -5.54 -8.45 -20.73
CA GLN A 76 -4.55 -9.39 -21.28
C GLN A 76 -3.10 -8.89 -21.19
N ILE A 77 -2.80 -8.05 -20.20
CA ILE A 77 -1.46 -7.51 -19.97
C ILE A 77 -0.77 -8.35 -18.89
N GLN A 78 0.36 -8.97 -19.24
CA GLN A 78 1.18 -9.69 -18.27
C GLN A 78 2.04 -8.71 -17.46
N VAL A 79 2.08 -8.92 -16.14
CA VAL A 79 2.79 -8.06 -15.21
C VAL A 79 3.91 -8.83 -14.55
N HIS A 80 5.11 -8.26 -14.57
CA HIS A 80 6.26 -8.75 -13.83
C HIS A 80 6.39 -8.00 -12.51
N VAL A 81 6.30 -8.75 -11.40
CA VAL A 81 6.58 -8.23 -10.06
C VAL A 81 8.09 -8.31 -9.85
N VAL A 82 8.78 -7.18 -9.87
CA VAL A 82 10.24 -7.14 -9.64
C VAL A 82 10.52 -7.21 -8.14
N ASP A 83 9.75 -6.46 -7.35
CA ASP A 83 9.78 -6.53 -5.89
C ASP A 83 8.41 -6.10 -5.30
N ALA A 84 8.30 -6.13 -3.97
CA ALA A 84 7.06 -5.80 -3.26
C ALA A 84 6.52 -4.37 -3.49
N ASN A 85 7.34 -3.48 -4.05
CA ASN A 85 7.06 -2.08 -4.34
C ASN A 85 7.16 -1.76 -5.84
N LEU A 86 7.57 -2.69 -6.68
CA LEU A 86 7.88 -2.42 -8.08
C LEU A 86 7.22 -3.45 -9.00
N LEU A 87 6.33 -2.95 -9.84
CA LEU A 87 5.67 -3.69 -10.91
C LEU A 87 6.12 -3.13 -12.27
N SER A 88 6.38 -4.00 -13.23
CA SER A 88 6.72 -3.63 -14.61
C SER A 88 5.93 -4.46 -15.61
N PHE A 89 5.52 -3.86 -16.72
CA PHE A 89 4.80 -4.55 -17.78
C PHE A 89 4.94 -3.80 -19.11
N SER A 90 4.72 -4.49 -20.22
CA SER A 90 4.76 -3.89 -21.56
C SER A 90 3.36 -3.88 -22.17
N TYR A 91 3.03 -2.81 -22.89
CA TYR A 91 1.75 -2.67 -23.59
C TYR A 91 1.91 -1.78 -24.83
N GLN A 92 1.48 -2.26 -26.01
CA GLN A 92 1.55 -1.53 -27.28
C GLN A 92 2.92 -0.88 -27.53
N GLU A 93 3.99 -1.69 -27.50
CA GLU A 93 5.40 -1.28 -27.69
C GLU A 93 5.99 -0.37 -26.58
N ASP A 94 5.17 0.13 -25.66
CA ASP A 94 5.60 0.93 -24.54
C ASP A 94 5.93 0.09 -23.30
N PHE A 95 6.95 0.53 -22.55
CA PHE A 95 7.29 -0.04 -21.26
C PHE A 95 6.67 0.77 -20.13
N TYR A 96 5.93 0.09 -19.25
CA TYR A 96 5.29 0.68 -18.10
C TYR A 96 5.92 0.18 -16.80
N LYS A 97 6.05 1.10 -15.84
CA LYS A 97 6.57 0.82 -14.50
C LYS A 97 5.68 1.47 -13.46
N MET A 98 5.38 0.75 -12.39
CA MET A 98 4.64 1.27 -11.24
C MET A 98 5.46 1.09 -9.97
N ASN A 99 5.89 2.20 -9.38
CA ASN A 99 6.49 2.22 -8.05
C ASN A 99 5.40 2.47 -7.01
N LEU A 100 5.28 1.57 -6.05
CA LEU A 100 4.35 1.63 -4.94
C LEU A 100 5.06 2.15 -3.69
N TYR A 101 4.47 3.18 -3.10
CA TYR A 101 4.97 3.76 -1.85
C TYR A 101 3.84 3.83 -0.84
N SER A 102 4.01 3.21 0.32
CA SER A 102 3.02 3.29 1.40
C SER A 102 3.37 4.43 2.36
N SER A 103 2.43 5.36 2.55
CA SER A 103 2.53 6.40 3.57
C SER A 103 1.19 6.61 4.26
N ARG A 104 1.22 6.75 5.58
CA ARG A 104 0.02 6.94 6.42
C ARG A 104 -1.10 5.95 6.04
N GLY A 105 -0.76 4.68 5.84
CA GLY A 105 -1.72 3.62 5.50
C GLY A 105 -2.37 3.71 4.13
N THR A 106 -1.94 4.64 3.30
CA THR A 106 -2.36 4.75 1.91
C THR A 106 -1.18 4.32 1.03
N THR A 107 -1.42 3.41 0.10
CA THR A 107 -0.44 3.09 -0.92
C THR A 107 -0.63 4.03 -2.09
N PHE A 108 0.44 4.72 -2.50
CA PHE A 108 0.50 5.58 -3.66
C PHE A 108 1.23 4.85 -4.78
N GLY A 109 0.75 4.99 -6.01
CA GLY A 109 1.42 4.49 -7.20
C GLY A 109 1.95 5.64 -8.03
N PHE A 110 3.25 5.60 -8.30
CA PHE A 110 3.90 6.41 -9.32
C PHE A 110 3.96 5.58 -10.59
N PHE A 111 3.26 6.02 -11.61
CA PHE A 111 3.10 5.30 -12.86
C PHE A 111 3.91 5.97 -13.95
N TYR A 112 4.79 5.19 -14.59
CA TYR A 112 5.73 5.62 -15.59
C TYR A 112 5.45 4.93 -16.92
N LYS A 113 5.67 5.66 -18.02
CA LYS A 113 5.68 5.19 -19.40
C LYS A 113 7.03 5.57 -20.01
N ASN A 114 7.81 4.60 -20.48
CA ASN A 114 9.15 4.81 -21.03
C ASN A 114 9.99 5.75 -20.14
N GLU A 115 10.05 5.41 -18.85
CA GLU A 115 10.74 6.15 -17.78
C GLU A 115 10.17 7.55 -17.43
N LYS A 116 9.16 8.03 -18.15
CA LYS A 116 8.49 9.32 -17.85
C LYS A 116 7.32 9.12 -16.92
N LEU A 117 7.26 9.88 -15.82
CA LEU A 117 6.14 9.85 -14.88
C LEU A 117 4.87 10.39 -15.57
N ILE A 118 3.84 9.55 -15.68
CA ILE A 118 2.55 9.90 -16.30
C ILE A 118 1.42 10.07 -15.28
N ALA A 119 1.51 9.44 -14.10
CA ALA A 119 0.53 9.62 -13.03
C ALA A 119 1.11 9.37 -11.64
N ASN A 120 0.57 10.07 -10.64
CA ASN A 120 0.81 9.80 -9.22
C ASN A 120 -0.51 9.94 -8.45
N LYS A 121 -1.00 8.84 -7.89
CA LYS A 121 -2.24 8.80 -7.10
C LYS A 121 -2.20 7.75 -6.01
N ALA A 122 -3.02 7.96 -4.97
CA ALA A 122 -3.38 6.92 -4.03
C ALA A 122 -4.11 5.77 -4.76
N ILE A 123 -3.71 4.52 -4.49
CA ILE A 123 -4.30 3.31 -5.04
C ILE A 123 -5.60 3.00 -4.30
N THR A 124 -6.70 3.53 -4.84
CA THR A 124 -8.07 3.13 -4.53
C THR A 124 -8.67 2.42 -5.74
N LYS A 125 -9.77 1.69 -5.58
CA LYS A 125 -10.45 1.02 -6.71
C LYS A 125 -10.71 1.98 -7.89
N GLU A 126 -11.21 3.18 -7.61
CA GLU A 126 -11.48 4.19 -8.65
C GLU A 126 -10.20 4.73 -9.30
N ASN A 127 -9.18 5.03 -8.50
CA ASN A 127 -7.93 5.56 -9.04
C ASN A 127 -7.16 4.50 -9.82
N LEU A 128 -7.23 3.23 -9.41
CA LEU A 128 -6.66 2.12 -10.14
C LEU A 128 -7.30 1.99 -11.53
N LEU A 129 -8.64 2.06 -11.62
CA LEU A 129 -9.33 2.07 -12.91
C LEU A 129 -8.93 3.26 -13.77
N LYS A 130 -8.79 4.45 -13.19
CA LYS A 130 -8.28 5.63 -13.89
C LYS A 130 -6.85 5.42 -14.38
N MET A 131 -5.98 4.84 -13.57
CA MET A 131 -4.60 4.54 -13.96
C MET A 131 -4.53 3.51 -15.07
N VAL A 132 -5.32 2.44 -15.01
CA VAL A 132 -5.42 1.43 -16.07
C VAL A 132 -5.98 2.03 -17.36
N SER A 133 -6.93 2.96 -17.29
CA SER A 133 -7.43 3.67 -18.48
C SER A 133 -6.38 4.57 -19.16
N LEU A 134 -5.26 4.88 -18.48
CA LEU A 134 -4.15 5.61 -19.12
C LEU A 134 -3.38 4.77 -20.11
N LEU A 135 -3.47 3.44 -20.00
CA LEU A 135 -2.84 2.55 -20.96
C LEU A 135 -3.46 2.73 -22.34
N ASP A 136 -4.75 3.07 -22.39
CA ASP A 136 -5.47 3.34 -23.63
C ASP A 136 -5.37 4.82 -24.04
N ALA A 137 -4.81 5.69 -23.18
CA ALA A 137 -4.76 7.12 -23.42
C ALA A 137 -3.33 7.56 -23.74
N ASP A 138 -3.10 8.04 -24.96
CA ASP A 138 -1.85 8.69 -25.38
C ASP A 138 -1.53 10.01 -24.64
N LYS A 139 -2.25 10.34 -23.56
CA LYS A 139 -2.12 11.60 -22.83
C LYS A 139 -1.68 11.39 -21.38
N PRO A 140 -0.58 12.02 -20.93
CA PRO A 140 -0.17 11.97 -19.53
C PRO A 140 -1.16 12.71 -18.62
N LEU A 141 -1.44 12.14 -17.44
CA LEU A 141 -2.36 12.69 -16.42
C LEU A 141 -1.80 13.93 -15.70
N SER A 142 -0.63 14.45 -16.12
CA SER A 142 0.01 15.60 -15.48
C SER A 142 -0.59 16.96 -15.88
N SER A 143 -1.54 17.03 -16.82
CA SER A 143 -2.20 18.29 -17.16
C SER A 143 -3.52 18.48 -16.39
N LYS A 144 -3.50 19.47 -15.49
CA LYS A 144 -4.62 20.13 -14.79
C LYS A 144 -6.05 19.67 -15.13
N LYS A 145 -6.80 19.30 -14.07
CA LYS A 145 -8.27 19.14 -14.01
C LYS A 145 -8.90 18.16 -15.02
N TYR A 146 -8.68 16.87 -14.83
CA TYR A 146 -9.56 15.84 -15.40
C TYR A 146 -10.91 15.81 -14.63
N LYS A 147 -11.92 16.57 -15.09
CA LYS A 147 -13.34 16.35 -14.73
C LYS A 147 -13.90 15.28 -15.68
N VAL A 148 -13.67 14.01 -15.37
CA VAL A 148 -14.41 12.93 -16.06
C VAL A 148 -15.76 12.79 -15.39
N LYS A 149 -16.82 13.19 -16.08
CA LYS A 149 -18.18 12.71 -15.78
C LYS A 149 -18.24 11.25 -16.21
N ILE A 150 -18.08 10.34 -15.27
CA ILE A 150 -18.38 8.93 -15.48
C ILE A 150 -19.89 8.82 -15.68
N LYS A 151 -20.35 8.64 -16.92
CA LYS A 151 -21.72 8.20 -17.18
C LYS A 151 -21.79 6.72 -16.88
N SER A 152 -22.15 6.38 -15.65
CA SER A 152 -22.58 5.04 -15.28
C SER A 152 -23.93 4.76 -15.97
N LYS A 153 -23.91 3.98 -17.05
CA LYS A 153 -25.04 3.13 -17.43
C LYS A 153 -24.52 1.70 -17.38
N TRP A 154 -24.79 1.03 -16.27
CA TRP A 154 -24.81 -0.42 -16.20
C TRP A 154 -26.25 -0.86 -16.49
N LEU A 155 -26.40 -1.70 -17.51
CA LEU A 155 -27.54 -2.59 -17.69
C LEU A 155 -27.50 -3.67 -16.60
#